data_AF-A0A4Y9QQP3-F1
#
_entry.id   AF-A0A4Y9QQP3-F1
#
_cell.length_a   1.000
_cell.length_b   1.000
_cell.length_c   1.000
_cell.angle_alpha   90.00
_cell.angle_beta   90.00
_cell.angle_gamma   90.00
#
_symmetry.space_group_name_H-M   'P 1'
#
loop_
_entity.id
_entity.type
_entity.pdbx_description
1 polymer ?
#
loop_
_entity_poly.entity_id
_entity_poly.type
_entity_poly.pdbx_seq_one_letter_code
_entity_poly.pdbx_strand_id
1 'polypeptide(L)'
;MSVQNGVAIAIAWPEFVGKQTGTWYDKPMTFLGFNKDFHYQVGHASLVLFHKEDGICRYFDCGRYHAPYQYGRIRDESTDSVLSIRTKAIWENGNIQNFQDILQEIQRNPWTFGMGPLMASYCEINFDRAFEKVKAMQSLGSIPFGPFTIDGTNCCRFVRSGILAGSPKLSGLNQVLLNYLWHLKPMPITNVDLLKNKLVVSSEGEKIPVGKYHSKTAYTWETVHGTLPEPPKPKNIPIQSQWLAGEVAGSWFCLEMGEEGFRITRFSPEGVEECTGEFKSITDDVFDPEQPYEFTHLSHCSQVSLIQSGKRLVFQRIS
;
A
#
# COMPACT_ATOMS: atom_id res chain seq x y z
N MET A 1 -1.26 -11.44 31.38
CA MET A 1 -1.29 -11.87 29.95
C MET A 1 -1.81 -10.70 29.15
N SER A 2 -1.21 -10.36 28.00
CA SER A 2 -1.76 -9.31 27.13
C SER A 2 -3.17 -9.71 26.68
N VAL A 3 -4.12 -8.79 26.77
CA VAL A 3 -5.49 -9.02 26.28
C VAL A 3 -5.41 -9.18 24.75
N GLN A 4 -5.87 -10.33 24.26
CA GLN A 4 -5.96 -10.64 22.84
C GLN A 4 -7.33 -10.19 22.35
N ASN A 5 -7.54 -8.88 22.24
CA ASN A 5 -8.81 -8.25 21.85
C ASN A 5 -8.98 -8.09 20.33
N GLY A 6 -7.96 -8.44 19.54
CA GLY A 6 -7.98 -8.30 18.09
C GLY A 6 -7.52 -9.54 17.34
N VAL A 7 -7.56 -9.41 16.02
CA VAL A 7 -7.10 -10.42 15.07
C VAL A 7 -6.32 -9.73 13.96
N ALA A 8 -5.22 -10.35 13.55
CA ALA A 8 -4.43 -9.96 12.39
C ALA A 8 -4.57 -11.01 11.30
N ILE A 9 -4.91 -10.57 10.09
CA ILE A 9 -4.96 -11.40 8.89
C ILE A 9 -3.75 -11.04 8.03
N ALA A 10 -2.85 -11.99 7.84
CA ALA A 10 -1.77 -11.87 6.86
C ALA A 10 -2.31 -12.27 5.49
N ILE A 11 -2.06 -11.45 4.48
CA ILE A 11 -2.48 -11.70 3.09
C ILE A 11 -1.25 -11.69 2.19
N ALA A 12 -1.21 -12.59 1.22
CA ALA A 12 -0.18 -12.65 0.20
C ALA A 12 -0.76 -12.94 -1.19
N TRP A 13 -0.15 -12.32 -2.21
CA TRP A 13 -0.32 -12.64 -3.63
C TRP A 13 1.04 -13.09 -4.20
N PRO A 14 1.33 -14.40 -4.22
CA PRO A 14 2.67 -14.90 -4.60
C PRO A 14 3.05 -14.66 -6.07
N GLU A 15 2.06 -14.45 -6.94
CA GLU A 15 2.27 -14.26 -8.38
C GLU A 15 2.50 -12.80 -8.77
N PHE A 16 2.50 -11.87 -7.82
CA PHE A 16 2.79 -10.48 -8.12
C PHE A 16 4.23 -10.30 -8.62
N VAL A 17 4.33 -9.60 -9.73
CA VAL A 17 5.60 -9.25 -10.38
C VAL A 17 5.86 -7.76 -10.17
N GLY A 18 6.96 -7.44 -9.49
CA GLY A 18 7.37 -6.08 -9.20
C GLY A 18 8.50 -5.62 -10.11
N LYS A 19 8.52 -4.32 -10.42
CA LYS A 19 9.69 -3.64 -11.01
C LYS A 19 10.94 -3.89 -10.17
N GLN A 20 12.11 -4.04 -10.80
CA GLN A 20 13.37 -4.04 -10.06
C GLN A 20 13.57 -2.76 -9.25
N THR A 21 14.55 -2.78 -8.34
CA THR A 21 14.77 -1.70 -7.37
C THR A 21 15.77 -0.63 -7.83
N GLY A 22 16.54 -0.93 -8.88
CA GLY A 22 17.75 -0.22 -9.30
C GLY A 22 18.82 -0.13 -8.20
N THR A 23 19.10 -1.24 -7.53
CA THR A 23 20.10 -1.35 -6.46
C THR A 23 21.25 -2.28 -6.87
N TRP A 24 22.27 -2.38 -6.00
CA TRP A 24 23.50 -3.14 -6.28
C TRP A 24 23.27 -4.61 -6.64
N TYR A 25 22.20 -5.23 -6.11
CA TYR A 25 21.91 -6.65 -6.35
C TYR A 25 21.16 -6.90 -7.66
N ASP A 26 20.71 -5.88 -8.39
CA ASP A 26 19.98 -6.11 -9.63
C ASP A 26 20.86 -6.76 -10.70
N LYS A 27 22.10 -6.28 -10.88
CA LYS A 27 23.05 -6.87 -11.83
C LYS A 27 23.32 -8.37 -11.58
N PRO A 28 23.71 -8.80 -10.36
CA PRO A 28 23.93 -10.22 -10.12
C PRO A 28 22.64 -11.04 -10.23
N MET A 29 21.47 -10.51 -9.83
CA MET A 29 20.20 -11.24 -9.93
C MET A 29 19.69 -11.38 -11.37
N THR A 30 19.98 -10.42 -12.25
CA THR A 30 19.78 -10.56 -13.70
C THR A 30 20.66 -11.67 -14.26
N PHE A 31 21.95 -11.68 -13.89
CA PHE A 31 22.88 -12.73 -14.32
C PHE A 31 22.42 -14.13 -13.87
N LEU A 32 21.89 -14.25 -12.65
CA LEU A 32 21.35 -15.51 -12.10
C LEU A 32 19.96 -15.88 -12.65
N GLY A 33 19.33 -15.03 -13.48
CA GLY A 33 18.03 -15.28 -14.09
C GLY A 33 16.81 -15.09 -13.18
N PHE A 34 17.00 -14.54 -11.97
CA PHE A 34 15.92 -14.18 -11.05
C PHE A 34 15.25 -12.85 -11.41
N ASN A 35 16.00 -11.94 -12.05
CA ASN A 35 15.47 -10.73 -12.66
C ASN A 35 15.34 -10.92 -14.17
N LYS A 36 14.13 -10.77 -14.71
CA LYS A 36 13.84 -10.90 -16.14
C LYS A 36 13.14 -9.64 -16.61
N ASP A 37 13.66 -9.02 -17.67
CA ASP A 37 13.12 -7.79 -18.26
C ASP A 37 12.88 -6.69 -17.22
N PHE A 38 13.81 -6.54 -16.28
CA PHE A 38 13.75 -5.58 -15.17
C PHE A 38 12.64 -5.84 -14.14
N HIS A 39 12.19 -7.09 -14.02
CA HIS A 39 11.15 -7.50 -13.09
C HIS A 39 11.57 -8.68 -12.21
N TYR A 40 10.98 -8.73 -11.01
CA TYR A 40 11.08 -9.83 -10.06
C TYR A 40 9.72 -10.40 -9.71
N GLN A 41 9.64 -11.72 -9.64
CA GLN A 41 8.52 -12.39 -8.97
C GLN A 41 8.76 -12.37 -7.45
N VAL A 42 8.40 -11.25 -6.82
CA VAL A 42 8.57 -11.04 -5.38
C VAL A 42 7.31 -11.36 -4.58
N GLY A 43 6.16 -11.42 -5.25
CA GLY A 43 4.86 -11.44 -4.60
C GLY A 43 4.50 -10.10 -3.93
N HIS A 44 3.29 -10.03 -3.37
CA HIS A 44 2.81 -8.87 -2.60
C HIS A 44 2.23 -9.32 -1.26
N ALA A 45 2.29 -8.48 -0.23
CA ALA A 45 1.77 -8.75 1.11
C ALA A 45 0.97 -7.57 1.65
N SER A 46 -0.13 -7.86 2.35
CA SER A 46 -0.92 -6.86 3.07
C SER A 46 -1.42 -7.39 4.41
N LEU A 47 -1.94 -6.49 5.23
CA LEU A 47 -2.37 -6.76 6.60
C LEU A 47 -3.79 -6.25 6.82
N VAL A 48 -4.66 -7.08 7.39
CA VAL A 48 -5.93 -6.62 7.96
C VAL A 48 -5.89 -6.75 9.47
N LEU A 49 -6.33 -5.70 10.17
CA LEU A 49 -6.53 -5.69 11.62
C LEU A 49 -8.00 -5.43 11.93
N PHE A 50 -8.57 -6.16 12.89
CA PHE A 50 -9.88 -5.81 13.44
C PHE A 50 -9.92 -6.06 14.95
N HIS A 51 -10.74 -5.27 15.64
CA HIS A 51 -11.07 -5.48 17.05
C HIS A 51 -12.27 -6.45 17.11
N LYS A 52 -12.24 -7.42 18.02
CA LYS A 52 -13.26 -8.49 18.08
C LYS A 52 -14.67 -7.98 18.41
N GLU A 53 -14.76 -6.81 19.05
CA GLU A 53 -16.03 -6.19 19.43
C GLU A 53 -16.73 -5.48 18.27
N ASP A 54 -15.99 -4.76 17.42
CA ASP A 54 -16.57 -3.97 16.32
C ASP A 54 -16.60 -4.72 14.98
N GLY A 55 -15.70 -5.71 14.83
CA GLY A 55 -15.51 -6.47 13.60
C GLY A 55 -15.00 -5.63 12.42
N ILE A 56 -14.59 -4.37 12.62
CA ILE A 56 -14.25 -3.47 11.52
C ILE A 56 -12.88 -3.85 10.94
N CYS A 57 -12.88 -4.35 9.71
CA CYS A 57 -11.69 -4.75 8.97
C CYS A 57 -10.92 -3.54 8.44
N ARG A 58 -9.80 -3.22 9.08
CA ARG A 58 -8.90 -2.14 8.66
C ARG A 58 -7.78 -2.73 7.81
N TYR A 59 -7.83 -2.47 6.50
CA TYR A 59 -6.87 -2.97 5.52
C TYR A 59 -5.67 -2.01 5.39
N PHE A 60 -4.47 -2.58 5.39
CA PHE A 60 -3.21 -1.87 5.23
C PHE A 60 -2.35 -2.48 4.14
N ASP A 61 -1.80 -1.62 3.29
CA ASP A 61 -0.98 -2.00 2.15
C ASP A 61 0.32 -1.19 2.11
N CYS A 62 1.46 -1.87 2.03
CA CYS A 62 2.77 -1.25 2.01
C CYS A 62 3.49 -1.54 0.70
N GLY A 63 3.79 -0.48 -0.06
CA GLY A 63 4.40 -0.61 -1.38
C GLY A 63 4.83 0.72 -1.97
N ARG A 64 5.36 0.69 -3.20
CA ARG A 64 5.91 1.85 -3.91
C ARG A 64 4.83 2.66 -4.66
N TYR A 65 3.76 3.01 -3.96
CA TYR A 65 2.60 3.74 -4.49
C TYR A 65 2.76 5.24 -4.27
N HIS A 66 2.70 6.08 -5.32
CA HIS A 66 2.81 7.56 -5.21
C HIS A 66 4.00 8.04 -4.37
N ALA A 67 5.07 7.23 -4.33
CA ALA A 67 6.25 7.44 -3.52
C ALA A 67 7.45 7.76 -4.43
N PRO A 68 8.46 8.49 -3.91
CA PRO A 68 9.69 8.74 -4.65
C PRO A 68 10.36 7.43 -5.06
N TYR A 69 11.20 7.51 -6.09
CA TYR A 69 12.03 6.37 -6.51
C TYR A 69 12.86 5.81 -5.34
N GLN A 70 12.83 4.49 -5.16
CA GLN A 70 13.40 3.70 -4.05
C GLN A 70 12.69 3.83 -2.70
N TYR A 71 11.53 4.50 -2.65
CA TYR A 71 10.72 4.65 -1.45
C TYR A 71 9.34 4.01 -1.64
N GLY A 72 8.75 3.62 -0.52
CA GLY A 72 7.38 3.16 -0.42
C GLY A 72 6.62 3.93 0.65
N ARG A 73 5.30 3.70 0.70
CA ARG A 73 4.43 4.22 1.75
C ARG A 73 3.45 3.14 2.20
N ILE A 74 2.82 3.39 3.33
CA ILE A 74 1.72 2.55 3.85
C ILE A 74 0.40 3.27 3.54
N ARG A 75 -0.58 2.50 3.06
CA ARG A 75 -1.90 2.96 2.67
C ARG A 75 -2.95 2.30 3.55
N ASP A 76 -3.97 3.05 3.91
CA ASP A 76 -5.22 2.56 4.51
C ASP A 76 -6.38 3.44 4.04
N GLU A 77 -7.59 3.19 4.54
CA GLU A 77 -8.78 3.99 4.18
C GLU A 77 -8.62 5.50 4.46
N SER A 78 -7.77 5.88 5.43
CA SER A 78 -7.57 7.28 5.79
C SER A 78 -6.73 8.05 4.77
N THR A 79 -5.83 7.37 4.04
CA THR A 79 -5.02 7.98 2.97
C THR A 79 -5.52 7.63 1.58
N ASP A 80 -6.27 6.54 1.44
CA ASP A 80 -6.76 5.99 0.18
C ASP A 80 -8.13 5.33 0.43
N SER A 81 -9.21 6.12 0.38
CA SER A 81 -10.59 5.70 0.70
C SER A 81 -11.06 4.47 -0.08
N VAL A 82 -10.56 4.28 -1.30
CA VAL A 82 -10.81 3.11 -2.16
C VAL A 82 -10.36 1.78 -1.54
N LEU A 83 -9.57 1.80 -0.46
CA LEU A 83 -9.13 0.63 0.29
C LEU A 83 -10.05 0.25 1.46
N SER A 84 -11.15 0.97 1.69
CA SER A 84 -12.13 0.64 2.73
C SER A 84 -12.70 -0.77 2.52
N ILE A 85 -12.80 -1.56 3.60
CA ILE A 85 -13.46 -2.86 3.59
C ILE A 85 -14.83 -2.73 4.26
N ARG A 86 -15.89 -3.02 3.52
CA ARG A 86 -17.28 -2.90 3.98
C ARG A 86 -17.70 -4.11 4.80
N THR A 87 -17.19 -5.29 4.47
CA THR A 87 -17.49 -6.53 5.18
C THR A 87 -16.84 -6.51 6.56
N LYS A 88 -17.67 -6.49 7.62
CA LYS A 88 -17.21 -6.66 9.00
C LYS A 88 -16.94 -8.13 9.29
N ALA A 89 -15.89 -8.40 10.06
CA ALA A 89 -15.58 -9.74 10.56
C ALA A 89 -16.55 -10.19 11.65
N ILE A 90 -17.05 -11.41 11.52
CA ILE A 90 -17.86 -12.10 12.52
C ILE A 90 -16.94 -13.03 13.31
N TRP A 91 -16.58 -12.62 14.53
CA TRP A 91 -15.69 -13.39 15.40
C TRP A 91 -16.46 -14.25 16.40
N GLU A 92 -16.48 -15.56 16.18
CA GLU A 92 -17.19 -16.51 17.03
C GLU A 92 -16.38 -17.79 17.22
N ASN A 93 -16.41 -18.36 18.43
CA ASN A 93 -15.75 -19.62 18.75
C ASN A 93 -14.26 -19.66 18.36
N GLY A 94 -13.56 -18.54 18.48
CA GLY A 94 -12.14 -18.41 18.14
C GLY A 94 -11.82 -18.36 16.64
N ASN A 95 -12.82 -18.17 15.77
CA ASN A 95 -12.66 -18.16 14.33
C ASN A 95 -13.43 -16.99 13.67
N ILE A 96 -12.99 -16.62 12.47
CA ILE A 96 -13.70 -15.68 11.59
C ILE A 96 -14.72 -16.48 10.77
N GLN A 97 -16.02 -16.30 11.03
CA GLN A 97 -17.07 -17.09 10.38
C GLN A 97 -17.21 -16.76 8.89
N ASN A 98 -17.11 -15.49 8.53
CA ASN A 98 -17.21 -14.97 7.17
C ASN A 98 -15.84 -14.67 6.54
N PHE A 99 -14.82 -15.47 6.86
CA PHE A 99 -13.44 -15.21 6.41
C PHE A 99 -13.33 -15.12 4.89
N GLN A 100 -14.00 -16.03 4.19
CA GLN A 100 -13.99 -16.06 2.73
C GLN A 100 -14.59 -14.79 2.11
N ASP A 101 -15.66 -14.23 2.69
CA ASP A 101 -16.33 -13.03 2.16
C ASP A 101 -15.41 -11.80 2.24
N ILE A 102 -14.71 -11.64 3.38
CA ILE A 102 -13.71 -10.58 3.56
C ILE A 102 -12.61 -10.70 2.49
N LEU A 103 -12.08 -11.91 2.28
CA LEU A 103 -11.03 -12.13 1.29
C LEU A 103 -11.53 -11.94 -0.15
N GLN A 104 -12.77 -12.29 -0.46
CA GLN A 104 -13.37 -12.04 -1.77
C GLN A 104 -13.55 -10.55 -2.04
N GLU A 105 -13.95 -9.76 -1.04
CA GLU A 105 -14.02 -8.30 -1.18
C GLU A 105 -12.64 -7.71 -1.49
N ILE A 106 -11.61 -8.10 -0.72
CA ILE A 106 -10.22 -7.66 -0.94
C ILE A 106 -9.73 -8.12 -2.32
N GLN A 107 -9.99 -9.37 -2.70
CA GLN A 107 -9.57 -9.92 -3.98
C GLN A 107 -10.26 -9.21 -5.16
N ARG A 108 -11.51 -8.76 -5.02
CA ARG A 108 -12.22 -8.00 -6.07
C ARG A 108 -11.80 -6.54 -6.14
N ASN A 109 -11.19 -5.99 -5.09
CA ASN A 109 -10.75 -4.60 -5.07
C ASN A 109 -9.51 -4.41 -5.99
N PRO A 110 -9.62 -3.64 -7.09
CA PRO A 110 -8.52 -3.45 -8.03
C PRO A 110 -7.36 -2.63 -7.43
N TRP A 111 -7.63 -1.82 -6.40
CA TRP A 111 -6.66 -0.91 -5.77
C TRP A 111 -5.69 -1.59 -4.80
N THR A 112 -5.90 -2.88 -4.53
CA THR A 112 -4.98 -3.72 -3.73
C THR A 112 -3.77 -4.17 -4.54
N PHE A 113 -3.81 -4.03 -5.86
CA PHE A 113 -2.75 -4.42 -6.80
C PHE A 113 -2.27 -5.88 -6.69
N GLY A 114 -3.00 -6.75 -5.99
CA GLY A 114 -2.71 -8.18 -5.93
C GLY A 114 -2.88 -8.87 -7.28
N MET A 115 -2.02 -9.84 -7.59
CA MET A 115 -2.08 -10.65 -8.81
C MET A 115 -2.17 -12.14 -8.49
N GLY A 116 -2.95 -12.86 -9.28
CA GLY A 116 -3.18 -14.29 -9.08
C GLY A 116 -4.02 -14.58 -7.82
N PRO A 117 -3.94 -15.81 -7.29
CA PRO A 117 -4.72 -16.22 -6.13
C PRO A 117 -4.27 -15.47 -4.87
N LEU A 118 -5.25 -15.10 -4.05
CA LEU A 118 -5.04 -14.52 -2.74
C LEU A 118 -4.89 -15.65 -1.74
N MET A 119 -3.78 -15.66 -0.98
CA MET A 119 -3.58 -16.56 0.15
C MET A 119 -3.61 -15.78 1.44
N ALA A 120 -4.36 -16.25 2.44
CA ALA A 120 -4.42 -15.57 3.72
C ALA A 120 -4.52 -16.54 4.89
N SER A 121 -4.12 -16.08 6.06
CA SER A 121 -4.22 -16.79 7.33
C SER A 121 -4.26 -15.77 8.46
N TYR A 122 -4.64 -16.18 9.67
CA TYR A 122 -4.82 -15.22 10.77
C TYR A 122 -4.38 -15.75 12.12
N CYS A 123 -4.18 -14.82 13.05
CA CYS A 123 -3.90 -15.09 14.45
C CYS A 123 -4.53 -14.04 15.37
N GLU A 124 -4.79 -14.43 16.61
CA GLU A 124 -5.19 -13.48 17.66
C GLU A 124 -3.99 -12.60 18.05
N ILE A 125 -4.27 -11.31 18.26
CA ILE A 125 -3.31 -10.29 18.67
C ILE A 125 -3.95 -9.33 19.71
N ASN A 126 -3.12 -8.51 20.35
CA ASN A 126 -3.57 -7.25 20.94
C ASN A 126 -3.74 -6.20 19.82
N PHE A 127 -4.99 -5.77 19.59
CA PHE A 127 -5.35 -4.85 18.51
C PHE A 127 -4.63 -3.51 18.65
N ASP A 128 -4.71 -2.91 19.84
CA ASP A 128 -4.26 -1.53 20.08
C ASP A 128 -2.77 -1.38 19.77
N ARG A 129 -1.95 -2.32 20.24
CA ARG A 129 -0.50 -2.32 19.97
C ARG A 129 -0.16 -2.53 18.50
N ALA A 130 -0.88 -3.42 17.82
CA ALA A 130 -0.65 -3.67 16.40
C ALA A 130 -1.06 -2.46 15.56
N PHE A 131 -2.22 -1.89 15.85
CA PHE A 131 -2.75 -0.71 15.16
C PHE A 131 -1.85 0.51 15.39
N GLU A 132 -1.46 0.79 16.63
CA GLU A 132 -0.52 1.87 16.96
C GLU A 132 0.80 1.70 16.20
N LYS A 133 1.37 0.49 16.18
CA LYS A 133 2.60 0.23 15.44
C LYS A 133 2.44 0.48 13.94
N VAL A 134 1.35 0.02 13.35
CA VAL A 134 1.08 0.20 11.91
C VAL A 134 0.89 1.68 11.56
N LYS A 135 0.12 2.42 12.35
CA LYS A 135 -0.07 3.87 12.16
C LYS A 135 1.21 4.66 12.39
N ALA A 136 2.03 4.28 13.37
CA ALA A 136 3.36 4.88 13.59
C ALA A 136 4.32 4.62 12.42
N MET A 137 4.24 3.47 11.76
CA MET A 137 4.99 3.23 10.53
C MET A 137 4.43 4.06 9.37
N GLN A 138 3.11 4.18 9.25
CA GLN A 138 2.46 4.99 8.20
C GLN A 138 2.80 6.48 8.32
N SER A 139 2.88 7.02 9.54
CA SER A 139 3.19 8.43 9.78
C SER A 139 4.61 8.83 9.38
N LEU A 140 5.51 7.88 9.10
CA LEU A 140 6.83 8.18 8.52
C LEU A 140 6.73 8.70 7.08
N GLY A 141 5.58 8.52 6.41
CA GLY A 141 5.38 8.92 5.03
C GLY A 141 6.14 8.03 4.05
N SER A 142 7.26 8.53 3.52
CA SER A 142 8.08 7.83 2.55
C SER A 142 9.21 7.09 3.26
N ILE A 143 9.24 5.78 3.09
CA ILE A 143 10.18 4.87 3.76
C ILE A 143 11.07 4.24 2.69
N PRO A 144 12.41 4.18 2.85
CA PRO A 144 13.27 3.43 1.95
C PRO A 144 12.74 2.01 1.76
N PHE A 145 12.59 1.54 0.52
CA PHE A 145 11.83 0.33 0.23
C PHE A 145 12.65 -0.69 -0.55
N GLY A 146 12.75 -1.90 -0.02
CA GLY A 146 13.43 -2.99 -0.70
C GLY A 146 13.62 -4.25 0.16
N PRO A 147 13.95 -5.40 -0.46
CA PRO A 147 14.22 -6.65 0.23
C PRO A 147 15.44 -6.55 1.16
N PHE A 148 16.49 -5.84 0.75
CA PHE A 148 17.78 -5.76 1.46
C PHE A 148 18.10 -4.37 2.01
N THR A 149 17.11 -3.48 2.11
CA THR A 149 17.30 -2.12 2.63
C THR A 149 17.36 -2.14 4.15
N ILE A 150 18.53 -1.91 4.74
CA ILE A 150 18.77 -2.06 6.20
C ILE A 150 17.83 -1.18 7.01
N ASP A 151 17.82 0.13 6.75
CA ASP A 151 16.96 1.13 7.41
C ASP A 151 15.60 1.31 6.71
N GLY A 152 15.26 0.40 5.80
CA GLY A 152 14.04 0.43 5.04
C GLY A 152 12.99 -0.57 5.49
N THR A 153 11.94 -0.70 4.69
CA THR A 153 10.93 -1.73 4.84
C THR A 153 10.62 -2.41 3.50
N ASN A 154 9.75 -3.41 3.55
CA ASN A 154 9.05 -3.94 2.39
C ASN A 154 7.68 -4.45 2.86
N CYS A 155 6.81 -4.82 1.93
CA CYS A 155 5.46 -5.32 2.23
C CYS A 155 5.48 -6.43 3.29
N CYS A 156 6.41 -7.38 3.17
CA CYS A 156 6.51 -8.51 4.09
C CYS A 156 7.00 -8.11 5.49
N ARG A 157 8.05 -7.29 5.58
CA ARG A 157 8.57 -6.75 6.84
C ARG A 157 7.52 -5.91 7.55
N PHE A 158 6.74 -5.14 6.80
CA PHE A 158 5.63 -4.36 7.31
C PHE A 158 4.56 -5.26 7.97
N VAL A 159 4.03 -6.25 7.23
CA VAL A 159 3.01 -7.20 7.74
C VAL A 159 3.52 -7.89 9.00
N ARG A 160 4.75 -8.41 8.96
CA ARG A 160 5.40 -9.05 10.10
C ARG A 160 5.51 -8.13 11.31
N SER A 161 5.90 -6.87 11.10
CA SER A 161 6.07 -5.89 12.19
C SER A 161 4.74 -5.56 12.87
N GLY A 162 3.65 -5.43 12.10
CA GLY A 162 2.31 -5.23 12.64
C GLY A 162 1.85 -6.41 13.48
N ILE A 163 1.99 -7.63 12.96
CA ILE A 163 1.62 -8.87 13.67
C ILE A 163 2.42 -9.00 14.98
N LEU A 164 3.74 -8.84 14.93
CA LEU A 164 4.61 -9.00 16.11
C LEU A 164 4.35 -7.96 17.20
N ALA A 165 4.03 -6.71 16.84
CA ALA A 165 3.69 -5.68 17.82
C ALA A 165 2.45 -6.05 18.65
N GLY A 166 1.50 -6.74 18.02
CA GLY A 166 0.31 -7.31 18.64
C GLY A 166 0.58 -8.49 19.59
N SER A 167 1.82 -8.96 19.73
CA SER A 167 2.19 -10.11 20.58
C SER A 167 1.32 -11.34 20.25
N PRO A 168 1.46 -11.89 19.02
CA PRO A 168 0.52 -12.84 18.46
C PRO A 168 0.53 -14.15 19.26
N LYS A 169 -0.63 -14.78 19.39
CA LYS A 169 -0.75 -16.07 20.08
C LYS A 169 -0.37 -17.23 19.15
N LEU A 170 0.93 -17.46 18.97
CA LEU A 170 1.47 -18.53 18.12
C LEU A 170 1.98 -19.73 18.93
N SER A 171 2.14 -20.88 18.26
CA SER A 171 2.89 -22.02 18.82
C SER A 171 4.38 -21.66 18.93
N GLY A 172 5.10 -22.30 19.86
CA GLY A 172 6.51 -21.93 20.17
C GLY A 172 7.43 -21.91 18.95
N LEU A 173 7.33 -22.89 18.05
CA LEU A 173 8.14 -22.94 16.83
C LEU A 173 7.79 -21.81 15.85
N ASN A 174 6.50 -21.52 15.64
CA ASN A 174 6.07 -20.46 14.73
C ASN A 174 6.45 -19.08 15.28
N GLN A 175 6.41 -18.90 16.60
CA GLN A 175 6.89 -17.69 17.25
C GLN A 175 8.38 -17.47 16.99
N VAL A 176 9.21 -18.53 17.11
CA VAL A 176 10.65 -18.47 16.81
C VAL A 176 10.91 -18.20 15.33
N LEU A 177 10.19 -18.88 14.43
CA LEU A 177 10.32 -18.69 12.98
C LEU A 177 9.99 -17.25 12.57
N LEU A 178 8.86 -16.73 13.07
CA LEU A 178 8.43 -15.36 12.83
C LEU A 178 9.44 -14.38 13.43
N ASN A 179 9.97 -14.62 14.62
CA ASN A 179 10.92 -13.71 15.28
C ASN A 179 12.34 -13.70 14.69
N TYR A 180 12.88 -14.86 14.29
CA TYR A 180 14.33 -15.01 14.11
C TYR A 180 14.75 -15.60 12.75
N LEU A 181 13.92 -16.45 12.12
CA LEU A 181 14.30 -17.18 10.91
C LEU A 181 13.72 -16.57 9.63
N TRP A 182 13.03 -15.43 9.75
CA TRP A 182 12.52 -14.64 8.63
C TRP A 182 13.57 -14.36 7.55
N HIS A 183 14.82 -14.12 7.94
CA HIS A 183 15.92 -13.81 7.01
C HIS A 183 16.19 -14.92 5.99
N LEU A 184 15.75 -16.15 6.24
CA LEU A 184 15.98 -17.30 5.35
C LEU A 184 14.95 -17.40 4.23
N LYS A 185 13.73 -16.88 4.42
CA LYS A 185 12.66 -16.86 3.42
C LYS A 185 11.82 -15.58 3.54
N PRO A 186 12.34 -14.42 3.12
CA PRO A 186 11.63 -13.14 3.28
C PRO A 186 10.55 -12.93 2.20
N MET A 187 9.71 -13.93 1.96
CA MET A 187 8.66 -13.90 0.93
C MET A 187 7.31 -13.58 1.55
N PRO A 188 6.40 -12.90 0.82
CA PRO A 188 5.04 -12.59 1.31
C PRO A 188 4.31 -13.78 1.92
N ILE A 189 4.39 -14.93 1.24
CA ILE A 189 3.71 -16.17 1.64
C ILE A 189 4.21 -16.72 2.98
N THR A 190 5.43 -16.38 3.41
CA THR A 190 5.99 -16.87 4.67
C THR A 190 5.21 -16.34 5.87
N ASN A 191 4.70 -15.09 5.82
CA ASN A 191 3.81 -14.61 6.87
C ASN A 191 2.51 -15.43 6.92
N VAL A 192 1.98 -15.85 5.77
CA VAL A 192 0.77 -16.65 5.69
C VAL A 192 1.00 -18.06 6.24
N ASP A 193 2.09 -18.71 5.84
CA ASP A 193 2.41 -20.10 6.22
C ASP A 193 2.73 -20.27 7.72
N LEU A 194 3.09 -19.19 8.42
CA LEU A 194 3.41 -19.23 9.85
C LEU A 194 2.18 -19.07 10.77
N LEU A 195 1.02 -18.68 10.24
CA LEU A 195 -0.22 -18.54 11.02
C LEU A 195 -1.19 -19.71 10.76
N LYS A 196 -2.37 -19.66 11.39
CA LYS A 196 -3.40 -20.71 11.30
C LYS A 196 -4.52 -20.32 10.35
N ASN A 197 -5.38 -21.28 10.03
CA ASN A 197 -6.60 -21.08 9.25
C ASN A 197 -6.32 -20.55 7.84
N LYS A 198 -5.35 -21.16 7.15
CA LYS A 198 -4.98 -20.77 5.78
C LYS A 198 -6.16 -20.99 4.83
N LEU A 199 -6.50 -19.96 4.08
CA LEU A 199 -7.51 -19.97 3.01
C LEU A 199 -6.89 -19.43 1.72
N VAL A 200 -7.30 -20.00 0.59
CA VAL A 200 -6.91 -19.54 -0.74
C VAL A 200 -8.18 -19.13 -1.48
N VAL A 201 -8.20 -17.92 -2.01
CA VAL A 201 -9.28 -17.40 -2.86
C VAL A 201 -8.73 -17.28 -4.27
N SER A 202 -9.39 -17.95 -5.22
CA SER A 202 -9.00 -17.90 -6.63
C SER A 202 -9.17 -16.49 -7.19
N SER A 203 -8.47 -16.19 -8.27
CA SER A 203 -8.66 -14.95 -9.04
C SER A 203 -9.82 -15.03 -10.04
N GLU A 204 -10.78 -15.94 -9.84
CA GLU A 204 -11.88 -16.12 -10.78
C GLU A 204 -12.88 -14.95 -10.71
N GLY A 205 -13.06 -14.29 -11.85
CA GLY A 205 -13.73 -13.00 -12.01
C GLY A 205 -12.73 -11.97 -12.51
N GLU A 206 -12.94 -11.45 -13.73
CA GLU A 206 -12.14 -10.36 -14.27
C GLU A 206 -12.09 -9.22 -13.25
N LYS A 207 -10.91 -8.98 -12.65
CA LYS A 207 -10.66 -7.66 -12.07
C LYS A 207 -10.79 -6.70 -13.25
N ILE A 208 -11.90 -5.93 -13.32
CA ILE A 208 -11.99 -4.80 -14.24
C ILE A 208 -10.73 -3.97 -13.95
N PRO A 209 -9.76 -3.89 -14.88
CA PRO A 209 -8.49 -3.26 -14.58
C PRO A 209 -8.77 -1.79 -14.32
N VAL A 210 -8.59 -1.36 -13.07
CA VAL A 210 -8.39 0.07 -12.82
C VAL A 210 -6.94 0.34 -13.17
N GLY A 211 -6.75 0.53 -14.47
CA GLY A 211 -5.48 0.68 -15.14
C GLY A 211 -4.76 -0.60 -15.50
N LYS A 212 -3.91 -0.46 -16.52
CA LYS A 212 -2.98 -1.53 -16.92
C LYS A 212 -2.10 -1.82 -15.73
N TYR A 213 -2.28 -2.98 -15.10
CA TYR A 213 -1.35 -3.52 -14.11
C TYR A 213 0.10 -3.28 -14.58
N HIS A 214 0.86 -2.49 -13.82
CA HIS A 214 2.24 -2.12 -14.17
C HIS A 214 3.21 -3.30 -14.17
N SER A 215 2.78 -4.48 -13.72
CA SER A 215 3.46 -5.75 -13.94
C SER A 215 3.69 -6.06 -15.44
N LYS A 216 3.08 -5.30 -16.35
CA LYS A 216 3.26 -5.39 -17.81
C LYS A 216 3.94 -4.16 -18.43
N THR A 217 4.40 -3.19 -17.62
CA THR A 217 5.15 -2.05 -18.15
C THR A 217 6.51 -2.52 -18.63
N ALA A 218 6.79 -2.38 -19.93
CA ALA A 218 8.12 -2.65 -20.45
C ALA A 218 9.09 -1.56 -19.99
N TYR A 219 10.20 -1.96 -19.37
CA TYR A 219 11.27 -1.05 -18.98
C TYR A 219 12.47 -1.21 -19.93
N THR A 220 13.20 -0.12 -20.08
CA THR A 220 14.54 -0.06 -20.63
C THR A 220 15.52 0.29 -19.52
N TRP A 221 16.82 0.21 -19.80
CA TRP A 221 17.85 0.63 -18.84
C TRP A 221 17.68 2.10 -18.41
N GLU A 222 17.18 2.96 -19.28
CA GLU A 222 16.98 4.39 -19.00
C GLU A 222 15.74 4.64 -18.14
N THR A 223 14.67 3.88 -18.36
CA THR A 223 13.35 4.10 -17.72
C THR A 223 13.16 3.31 -16.43
N VAL A 224 14.03 2.33 -16.17
CA VAL A 224 13.95 1.53 -14.95
C VAL A 224 14.43 2.28 -13.70
N HIS A 225 15.27 3.29 -13.86
CA HIS A 225 15.82 4.11 -12.77
C HIS A 225 14.99 5.36 -12.52
N GLY A 226 13.76 5.18 -12.05
CA GLY A 226 12.84 6.28 -11.77
C GLY A 226 11.43 5.80 -11.41
N THR A 227 10.50 6.74 -11.30
CA THR A 227 9.07 6.46 -11.17
C THR A 227 8.43 6.17 -12.54
N LEU A 228 7.14 5.88 -12.54
CA LEU A 228 6.37 5.68 -13.76
C LEU A 228 6.39 6.96 -14.64
N PRO A 229 6.45 6.81 -15.97
CA PRO A 229 6.26 7.93 -16.87
C PRO A 229 4.82 8.47 -16.76
N GLU A 230 4.65 9.74 -17.08
CA GLU A 230 3.32 10.35 -17.24
C GLU A 230 2.55 9.64 -18.36
N PRO A 231 1.35 9.08 -18.08
CA PRO A 231 0.52 8.48 -19.11
C PRO A 231 -0.14 9.58 -19.97
N PRO A 232 -0.74 9.23 -21.12
CA PRO A 232 -1.57 10.18 -21.86
C PRO A 232 -2.70 10.71 -20.97
N LYS A 233 -2.81 12.04 -20.86
CA LYS A 233 -3.83 12.69 -20.03
C LYS A 233 -5.25 12.32 -20.52
N PRO A 234 -6.12 11.76 -19.65
CA PRO A 234 -7.51 11.49 -19.99
C PRO A 234 -8.27 12.76 -20.37
N LYS A 235 -9.23 12.64 -21.30
CA LYS A 235 -10.05 13.78 -21.75
C LYS A 235 -11.12 14.19 -20.73
N ASN A 236 -11.44 13.31 -19.80
CA ASN A 236 -12.50 13.49 -18.81
C ASN A 236 -12.02 14.08 -17.48
N ILE A 237 -10.76 14.53 -17.40
CA ILE A 237 -10.21 15.23 -16.23
C ILE A 237 -9.84 16.67 -16.58
N PRO A 238 -9.77 17.59 -15.60
CA PRO A 238 -9.41 18.99 -15.84
C PRO A 238 -8.02 19.13 -16.48
N ILE A 239 -7.88 20.09 -17.41
CA ILE A 239 -6.66 20.24 -18.22
C ILE A 239 -5.43 20.57 -17.37
N GLN A 240 -5.64 21.29 -16.27
CA GLN A 240 -4.62 21.69 -15.30
C GLN A 240 -4.14 20.55 -14.39
N SER A 241 -4.70 19.34 -14.53
CA SER A 241 -4.28 18.21 -13.71
C SER A 241 -2.82 17.86 -13.95
N GLN A 242 -2.10 17.55 -12.88
CA GLN A 242 -0.67 17.20 -12.90
C GLN A 242 -0.47 15.75 -12.48
N TRP A 243 0.45 15.06 -13.14
CA TRP A 243 0.75 13.66 -12.83
C TRP A 243 1.74 13.57 -11.67
N LEU A 244 1.35 12.87 -10.60
CA LEU A 244 2.27 12.48 -9.54
C LEU A 244 2.53 10.98 -9.62
N ALA A 245 3.74 10.64 -10.05
CA ALA A 245 4.16 9.27 -10.24
C ALA A 245 4.53 8.57 -8.92
N GLY A 246 4.52 7.24 -8.95
CA GLY A 246 5.28 6.37 -8.04
C GLY A 246 5.93 5.26 -8.86
N GLU A 247 6.58 4.27 -8.25
CA GLU A 247 7.15 3.16 -9.03
C GLU A 247 6.13 2.08 -9.42
N VAL A 248 5.05 1.93 -8.63
CA VAL A 248 4.00 0.93 -8.87
C VAL A 248 2.68 1.57 -9.27
N ALA A 249 2.38 2.78 -8.79
CA ALA A 249 1.18 3.53 -9.13
C ALA A 249 1.45 5.03 -9.08
N GLY A 250 0.81 5.77 -9.98
CA GLY A 250 0.70 7.22 -9.96
C GLY A 250 -0.75 7.65 -10.20
N SER A 251 -1.05 8.92 -9.94
CA SER A 251 -2.38 9.50 -10.13
C SER A 251 -2.27 10.92 -10.66
N TRP A 252 -3.32 11.38 -11.33
CA TRP A 252 -3.49 12.79 -11.66
C TRP A 252 -4.05 13.52 -10.46
N PHE A 253 -3.53 14.72 -10.17
CA PHE A 253 -4.07 15.60 -9.16
C PHE A 253 -4.52 16.91 -9.80
N CYS A 254 -5.69 17.38 -9.42
CA CYS A 254 -6.24 18.67 -9.81
C CYS A 254 -6.48 19.50 -8.55
N LEU A 255 -6.08 20.76 -8.58
CA LEU A 255 -6.38 21.75 -7.56
C LEU A 255 -7.29 22.81 -8.15
N GLU A 256 -8.33 23.17 -7.40
CA GLU A 256 -9.31 24.20 -7.72
C GLU A 256 -9.62 25.02 -6.47
N MET A 257 -10.17 26.22 -6.66
CA MET A 257 -10.69 27.01 -5.55
C MET A 257 -11.89 26.31 -4.91
N GLY A 258 -11.82 26.08 -3.60
CA GLY A 258 -12.90 25.52 -2.79
C GLY A 258 -13.63 26.59 -1.98
N GLU A 259 -14.61 26.20 -1.18
CA GLU A 259 -15.38 27.12 -0.33
C GLU A 259 -14.56 27.64 0.86
N GLU A 260 -13.78 26.76 1.49
CA GLU A 260 -12.97 27.08 2.67
C GLU A 260 -11.45 26.96 2.40
N GLY A 261 -11.04 26.85 1.15
CA GLY A 261 -9.65 26.66 0.79
C GLY A 261 -9.50 26.17 -0.64
N PHE A 262 -8.96 24.97 -0.78
CA PHE A 262 -8.72 24.36 -2.09
C PHE A 262 -9.42 23.01 -2.19
N ARG A 263 -10.20 22.84 -3.24
CA ARG A 263 -10.70 21.53 -3.63
C ARG A 263 -9.60 20.79 -4.37
N ILE A 264 -9.19 19.64 -3.87
CA ILE A 264 -8.19 18.80 -4.53
C ILE A 264 -8.81 17.44 -4.86
N THR A 265 -8.74 17.09 -6.14
CA THR A 265 -9.23 15.81 -6.65
C THR A 265 -8.08 14.98 -7.20
N ARG A 266 -8.05 13.70 -6.82
CA ARG A 266 -7.12 12.69 -7.33
C ARG A 266 -7.87 11.75 -8.28
N PHE A 267 -7.32 11.57 -9.48
CA PHE A 267 -7.86 10.67 -10.50
C PHE A 267 -6.87 9.57 -10.85
N SER A 268 -7.41 8.40 -11.22
CA SER A 268 -6.65 7.27 -11.75
C SER A 268 -5.99 7.65 -13.08
N PRO A 269 -5.03 6.84 -13.60
CA PRO A 269 -4.42 7.06 -14.91
C PRO A 269 -5.44 7.18 -16.06
N GLU A 270 -6.62 6.55 -15.92
CA GLU A 270 -7.74 6.55 -16.87
C GLU A 270 -8.73 7.70 -16.62
N GLY A 271 -8.54 8.49 -15.58
CA GLY A 271 -9.39 9.62 -15.23
C GLY A 271 -10.57 9.26 -14.33
N VAL A 272 -10.56 8.09 -13.68
CA VAL A 272 -11.59 7.74 -12.68
C VAL A 272 -11.28 8.49 -11.39
N GLU A 273 -12.27 9.18 -10.82
CA GLU A 273 -12.09 9.84 -9.52
C GLU A 273 -11.80 8.81 -8.43
N GLU A 274 -10.64 8.95 -7.78
CA GLU A 274 -10.24 8.13 -6.64
C GLU A 274 -10.64 8.80 -5.33
N CYS A 275 -10.58 10.13 -5.31
CA CYS A 275 -10.71 10.92 -4.09
C CYS A 275 -10.91 12.41 -4.38
N THR A 276 -11.86 13.04 -3.71
CA THR A 276 -12.02 14.50 -3.65
C THR A 276 -12.16 14.94 -2.20
N GLY A 277 -11.61 16.11 -1.87
CA GLY A 277 -11.78 16.74 -0.57
C GLY A 277 -11.43 18.23 -0.59
N GLU A 278 -11.78 18.91 0.48
CA GLU A 278 -11.39 20.29 0.76
C GLU A 278 -10.12 20.29 1.60
N PHE A 279 -9.18 21.17 1.26
CA PHE A 279 -7.86 21.23 1.89
C PHE A 279 -7.49 22.66 2.26
N LYS A 280 -6.83 22.80 3.41
CA LYS A 280 -6.22 24.06 3.87
C LYS A 280 -4.71 23.92 3.97
N SER A 281 -3.98 24.97 3.60
CA SER A 281 -2.54 25.04 3.85
C SER A 281 -2.31 24.99 5.37
N ILE A 282 -1.37 24.15 5.78
CA ILE A 282 -0.85 24.09 7.16
C ILE A 282 0.58 24.63 7.24
N THR A 283 1.12 25.13 6.12
CA THR A 283 2.40 25.82 6.04
C THR A 283 2.21 27.33 6.12
N ASP A 284 3.12 28.03 6.80
CA ASP A 284 3.09 29.49 6.96
C ASP A 284 3.30 30.25 5.65
N ASP A 285 3.91 29.59 4.65
CA ASP A 285 4.08 30.16 3.31
C ASP A 285 2.74 30.31 2.58
N VAL A 286 2.58 31.45 1.91
CA VAL A 286 1.37 31.76 1.13
C VAL A 286 1.43 31.01 -0.20
N PHE A 287 0.39 30.22 -0.47
CA PHE A 287 0.17 29.61 -1.78
C PHE A 287 -0.58 30.60 -2.69
N ASP A 288 -0.05 30.81 -3.90
CA ASP A 288 -0.71 31.57 -4.96
C ASP A 288 -1.11 30.62 -6.11
N PRO A 289 -2.41 30.32 -6.33
CA PRO A 289 -2.84 29.40 -7.38
C PRO A 289 -2.58 29.93 -8.80
N GLU A 290 -2.31 31.23 -8.97
CA GLU A 290 -2.00 31.85 -10.27
C GLU A 290 -0.51 31.70 -10.65
N GLN A 291 0.35 31.32 -9.72
CA GLN A 291 1.78 31.10 -9.97
C GLN A 291 2.08 29.62 -10.26
N PRO A 292 3.15 29.30 -11.02
CA PRO A 292 3.54 27.92 -11.27
C PRO A 292 3.76 27.12 -9.97
N TYR A 293 3.17 25.93 -9.91
CA TYR A 293 3.34 24.97 -8.82
C TYR A 293 3.37 23.54 -9.36
N GLU A 294 3.95 22.64 -8.58
CA GLU A 294 4.02 21.21 -8.91
C GLU A 294 3.55 20.35 -7.75
N PHE A 295 2.68 19.37 -8.00
CA PHE A 295 2.40 18.33 -6.99
C PHE A 295 3.65 17.49 -6.72
N THR A 296 3.91 17.19 -5.44
CA THR A 296 5.07 16.38 -5.03
C THR A 296 4.68 15.25 -4.08
N HIS A 297 5.64 14.39 -3.76
CA HIS A 297 5.42 13.18 -2.97
C HIS A 297 4.97 13.47 -1.53
N LEU A 298 4.36 12.45 -0.90
CA LEU A 298 3.49 12.57 0.28
C LEU A 298 2.18 13.33 -0.01
N SER A 299 1.63 13.07 -1.20
CA SER A 299 0.28 13.49 -1.59
C SER A 299 -0.65 12.27 -1.69
N HIS A 300 -1.76 12.32 -0.96
CA HIS A 300 -2.81 11.30 -0.85
C HIS A 300 -4.12 11.95 -0.36
N CYS A 301 -5.17 11.17 -0.10
CA CYS A 301 -6.51 11.70 0.20
C CYS A 301 -6.61 12.58 1.44
N SER A 302 -5.73 12.41 2.44
CA SER A 302 -5.76 13.20 3.67
C SER A 302 -4.76 14.36 3.70
N GLN A 303 -3.74 14.35 2.85
CA GLN A 303 -2.69 15.38 2.84
C GLN A 303 -2.10 15.49 1.44
N VAL A 304 -1.85 16.71 0.98
CA VAL A 304 -1.26 17.01 -0.32
C VAL A 304 -0.03 17.88 -0.11
N SER A 305 1.04 17.62 -0.87
CA SER A 305 2.24 18.45 -0.89
C SER A 305 2.43 19.06 -2.28
N LEU A 306 2.70 20.36 -2.33
CA LEU A 306 3.05 21.09 -3.54
C LEU A 306 4.45 21.71 -3.40
N ILE A 307 5.12 21.92 -4.53
CA ILE A 307 6.30 22.78 -4.63
C ILE A 307 5.89 24.06 -5.36
N GLN A 308 6.16 25.22 -4.76
CA GLN A 308 6.01 26.54 -5.38
C GLN A 308 7.21 27.40 -5.02
N SER A 309 7.85 28.00 -6.03
CA SER A 309 9.07 28.81 -5.85
C SER A 309 10.18 28.12 -5.03
N GLY A 310 10.33 26.79 -5.20
CA GLY A 310 11.32 25.98 -4.50
C GLY A 310 10.97 25.66 -3.03
N LYS A 311 9.82 26.11 -2.53
CA LYS A 311 9.32 25.80 -1.19
C LYS A 311 8.29 24.70 -1.23
N ARG A 312 8.27 23.88 -0.20
CA ARG A 312 7.27 22.83 -0.02
C ARG A 312 6.10 23.35 0.81
N LEU A 313 4.93 23.32 0.20
CA LEU A 313 3.65 23.68 0.82
C LEU A 313 2.89 22.39 1.14
N VAL A 314 2.29 22.33 2.32
CA VAL A 314 1.53 21.14 2.77
C VAL A 314 0.10 21.55 3.05
N PHE A 315 -0.83 20.78 2.50
CA PHE A 315 -2.25 20.97 2.62
C PHE A 315 -2.86 19.78 3.33
N GLN A 316 -3.67 20.04 4.35
CA GLN A 316 -4.37 19.02 5.12
C GLN A 316 -5.85 19.03 4.76
N ARG A 317 -6.42 17.83 4.57
CA ARG A 317 -7.86 17.68 4.31
C ARG A 317 -8.68 18.10 5.53
N ILE A 318 -9.76 18.85 5.29
CA ILE A 318 -10.70 19.32 6.31
C ILE A 318 -12.12 18.73 6.16
N SER A 319 -12.50 18.30 4.94
CA SER A 319 -13.72 17.54 4.65
C SER A 319 -13.56 16.71 3.38
#